data_AF-A0A3M9YLZ0-F1
#
_entry.id   AF-A0A3M9YLZ0-F1
#
_cell.length_a   1.000
_cell.length_b   1.000
_cell.length_c   1.000
_cell.angle_alpha   90.00
_cell.angle_beta   90.00
_cell.angle_gamma   90.00
#
_symmetry.space_group_name_H-M   'P 1'
#
loop_
_entity.id
_entity.type
_entity.pdbx_description
1 polymer ?
#
loop_
_entity_poly.entity_id
_entity_poly.type
_entity_poly.pdbx_seq_one_letter_code
_entity_poly.pdbx_strand_id
1 'polypeptide(L)'
;MRSRYKTTGDDMIAVTIAGRWHLHSLIMHIAEARGGLGGAMRRVLVGLLGLVAAAPVMAEDRAEMITASNPPGIVIAMLNAGHDPELTTDRTGDPMIVSRGPKASLFVLFYGCNTETHDNCQSIRFQVAFDRAKPWTAQEALSLADQLTFLSVRLDDEGDPFLHWDLVLGDGVPVTTFVKNLRAFEESVTLAADIIHAEEKAELMRQQ
;
A
#
# COMPACT_ATOMS: atom_id res chain seq x y z
N MET A 1 27.92 -25.34 29.88
CA MET A 1 27.94 -25.98 28.55
C MET A 1 28.22 -24.91 27.51
N ARG A 2 29.14 -25.17 26.57
CA ARG A 2 29.73 -24.17 25.68
C ARG A 2 28.80 -23.79 24.52
N SER A 3 28.69 -22.48 24.33
CA SER A 3 28.33 -21.79 23.08
C SER A 3 29.15 -22.29 21.88
N ARG A 4 28.48 -22.45 20.73
CA ARG A 4 29.07 -22.42 19.39
C ARG A 4 27.97 -22.29 18.34
N TYR A 5 27.86 -21.12 17.72
CA TYR A 5 27.78 -21.01 16.26
C TYR A 5 28.49 -19.72 15.86
N LYS A 6 29.57 -19.88 15.09
CA LYS A 6 30.38 -18.83 14.47
C LYS A 6 30.82 -19.40 13.13
N THR A 7 30.62 -18.61 12.07
CA THR A 7 31.25 -18.58 10.72
C THR A 7 30.16 -18.38 9.65
N THR A 8 30.23 -17.49 8.64
CA THR A 8 31.09 -16.36 8.20
C THR A 8 30.61 -16.02 6.78
N GLY A 9 30.83 -14.78 6.32
CA GLY A 9 30.89 -14.41 4.89
C GLY A 9 29.58 -13.80 4.38
N ASP A 10 29.50 -12.48 4.25
CA ASP A 10 29.92 -11.70 3.07
C ASP A 10 29.18 -12.14 1.80
N ASP A 11 28.08 -11.45 1.52
CA ASP A 11 27.66 -11.14 0.15
C ASP A 11 26.80 -9.86 0.18
N MET A 12 27.50 -8.73 0.10
CA MET A 12 26.89 -7.46 -0.30
C MET A 12 26.65 -7.49 -1.81
N ILE A 13 25.42 -7.79 -2.23
CA ILE A 13 25.01 -7.54 -3.62
C ILE A 13 24.53 -6.09 -3.70
N ALA A 14 25.44 -5.22 -4.16
CA ALA A 14 25.13 -3.87 -4.61
C ALA A 14 24.28 -3.94 -5.90
N VAL A 15 22.99 -3.64 -5.78
CA VAL A 15 22.12 -3.43 -6.95
C VAL A 15 22.46 -2.06 -7.55
N THR A 16 23.31 -2.09 -8.57
CA THR A 16 23.67 -0.90 -9.36
C THR A 16 22.54 -0.56 -10.33
N ILE A 17 22.03 0.66 -10.22
CA ILE A 17 21.01 1.27 -11.08
C ILE A 17 21.69 1.71 -12.38
N ALA A 18 21.34 1.11 -13.52
CA ALA A 18 21.75 1.60 -14.85
C ALA A 18 20.78 1.13 -15.95
N GLY A 19 19.59 1.71 -16.00
CA GLY A 19 18.65 1.57 -17.12
C GLY A 19 18.81 2.73 -18.10
N ARG A 20 19.64 2.54 -19.13
CA ARG A 20 20.00 3.49 -20.18
C ARG A 20 18.90 3.58 -21.23
N TRP A 21 18.26 4.74 -21.35
CA TRP A 21 17.30 5.06 -22.41
C TRP A 21 18.03 5.17 -23.76
N HIS A 22 17.74 4.27 -24.70
CA HIS A 22 18.14 4.39 -26.10
C HIS A 22 16.93 4.79 -26.97
N LEU A 23 16.76 6.10 -27.17
CA LEU A 23 15.97 6.66 -28.26
C LEU A 23 16.76 6.48 -29.56
N HIS A 24 16.37 5.51 -30.39
CA HIS A 24 16.83 5.46 -31.77
C HIS A 24 15.98 6.41 -32.63
N SER A 25 16.67 7.47 -33.02
CA SER A 25 16.44 8.34 -34.17
C SER A 25 15.87 7.62 -35.39
N LEU A 26 14.74 8.08 -35.92
CA LEU A 26 14.33 7.83 -37.30
C LEU A 26 14.27 9.18 -38.03
N ILE A 27 15.35 9.50 -38.74
CA ILE A 27 15.48 10.67 -39.61
C ILE A 27 14.94 10.33 -41.01
N MET A 28 13.99 11.18 -41.44
CA MET A 28 13.64 11.63 -42.79
C MET A 28 13.96 10.76 -44.01
N HIS A 29 12.90 10.38 -44.73
CA HIS A 29 12.96 10.16 -46.18
C HIS A 29 12.98 11.52 -46.91
N ILE A 30 13.98 11.68 -47.78
CA ILE A 30 14.13 12.78 -48.74
C ILE A 30 13.24 12.46 -49.95
N ALA A 31 12.29 13.34 -50.27
CA ALA A 31 11.59 13.33 -51.55
C ALA A 31 12.11 14.48 -52.42
N GLU A 32 12.82 14.14 -53.49
CA GLU A 32 13.25 15.06 -54.54
C GLU A 32 12.07 15.46 -55.41
N ALA A 33 11.80 16.77 -55.53
CA ALA A 33 10.91 17.32 -56.55
C ALA A 33 11.73 18.21 -57.50
N ARG A 34 11.91 17.73 -58.73
CA ARG A 34 12.40 18.51 -59.87
C ARG A 34 11.29 19.45 -60.36
N GLY A 35 11.60 20.73 -60.54
CA GLY A 35 10.73 21.69 -61.22
C GLY A 35 11.52 22.89 -61.73
N GLY A 36 11.58 23.04 -63.05
CA GLY A 36 12.39 24.03 -63.75
C GLY A 36 11.78 25.42 -63.90
N LEU A 37 12.70 26.38 -64.01
CA LEU A 37 12.72 27.66 -64.75
C LEU A 37 11.41 28.23 -65.33
N GLY A 38 11.13 29.49 -64.98
CA GLY A 38 10.27 30.39 -65.78
C GLY A 38 9.93 31.66 -65.00
N GLY A 39 10.58 32.78 -65.35
CA GLY A 39 10.56 34.01 -64.56
C GLY A 39 9.34 34.92 -64.69
N ALA A 40 9.43 35.98 -63.89
CA ALA A 40 8.72 37.26 -63.89
C ALA A 40 7.42 37.40 -63.08
N MET A 41 7.39 38.55 -62.38
CA MET A 41 6.21 39.27 -61.86
C MET A 41 5.77 38.99 -60.41
N ARG A 42 6.57 39.53 -59.47
CA ARG A 42 6.12 40.47 -58.41
C ARG A 42 4.62 40.46 -58.09
N ARG A 43 4.22 39.89 -56.95
CA ARG A 43 3.20 40.46 -56.05
C ARG A 43 3.18 39.73 -54.70
N VAL A 44 3.43 40.55 -53.68
CA VAL A 44 3.19 40.40 -52.24
C VAL A 44 2.09 39.40 -51.90
N LEU A 45 2.41 38.41 -51.06
CA LEU A 45 1.50 37.82 -50.07
C LEU A 45 2.35 37.38 -48.86
N VAL A 46 2.39 38.28 -47.88
CA VAL A 46 2.70 37.99 -46.48
C VAL A 46 1.62 37.05 -45.96
N GLY A 47 1.96 35.96 -45.28
CA GLY A 47 0.95 35.17 -44.57
C GLY A 47 1.41 33.83 -44.01
N LEU A 48 1.44 33.76 -42.67
CA LEU A 48 1.51 32.58 -41.81
C LEU A 48 2.83 31.80 -41.74
N LEU A 49 3.74 32.32 -40.90
CA LEU A 49 4.59 31.46 -40.07
C LEU A 49 3.65 30.69 -39.10
N GLY A 50 3.39 29.41 -39.38
CA GLY A 50 2.64 28.54 -38.50
C GLY A 50 3.45 28.24 -37.23
N LEU A 51 3.18 28.99 -36.16
CA LEU A 51 3.68 28.69 -34.83
C LEU A 51 2.92 27.46 -34.30
N VAL A 52 3.44 26.25 -34.56
CA VAL A 52 2.94 25.05 -33.90
C VAL A 52 3.43 25.11 -32.45
N ALA A 53 2.61 25.67 -31.57
CA ALA A 53 2.81 25.56 -30.13
C ALA A 53 2.66 24.08 -29.75
N ALA A 54 3.78 23.38 -29.53
CA ALA A 54 3.78 22.10 -28.86
C ALA A 54 3.35 22.33 -27.41
N ALA A 55 2.04 22.30 -27.16
CA ALA A 55 1.54 22.23 -25.80
C ALA A 55 2.03 20.90 -25.21
N PRO A 56 2.74 20.91 -24.07
CA PRO A 56 3.09 19.65 -23.42
C PRO A 56 1.77 19.01 -22.99
N VAL A 57 1.45 17.86 -23.58
CA VAL A 57 0.40 16.98 -23.07
C VAL A 57 0.91 16.50 -21.72
N MET A 58 0.48 17.17 -20.65
CA MET A 58 0.58 16.62 -19.30
C MET A 58 -0.30 15.37 -19.32
N ALA A 59 0.31 14.21 -19.42
CA ALA A 59 -0.39 12.96 -19.13
C ALA A 59 -0.86 13.08 -17.68
N GLU A 60 -2.18 13.16 -17.46
CA GLU A 60 -2.75 12.98 -16.13
C GLU A 60 -2.37 11.58 -15.68
N ASP A 61 -1.41 11.48 -14.77
CA ASP A 61 -1.12 10.27 -14.04
C ASP A 61 -2.36 9.94 -13.21
N ARG A 62 -3.27 9.15 -13.78
CA ARG A 62 -4.43 8.65 -13.06
C ARG A 62 -3.89 7.73 -11.99
N ALA A 63 -3.80 8.25 -10.77
CA ALA A 63 -3.41 7.46 -9.62
C ALA A 63 -4.24 6.17 -9.60
N GLU A 64 -3.57 5.03 -9.52
CA GLU A 64 -4.25 3.75 -9.32
C GLU A 64 -5.10 3.84 -8.06
N MET A 65 -6.39 3.50 -8.20
CA MET A 65 -7.39 3.63 -7.14
C MET A 65 -7.64 2.27 -6.49
N ILE A 66 -7.66 2.26 -5.16
CA ILE A 66 -7.98 1.10 -4.33
C ILE A 66 -9.42 1.21 -3.86
N THR A 67 -10.22 0.18 -4.12
CA THR A 67 -11.62 0.09 -3.69
C THR A 67 -11.84 -1.18 -2.88
N ALA A 68 -12.83 -1.16 -1.96
CA ALA A 68 -13.26 -2.35 -1.24
C ALA A 68 -14.04 -3.32 -2.15
N SER A 69 -14.64 -2.83 -3.24
CA SER A 69 -15.27 -3.65 -4.28
C SER A 69 -14.29 -4.45 -5.15
N ASN A 70 -12.98 -4.18 -5.04
CA ASN A 70 -11.92 -4.91 -5.73
C ASN A 70 -10.87 -5.47 -4.74
N PRO A 71 -11.20 -6.54 -3.97
CA PRO A 71 -10.24 -7.16 -3.06
C PRO A 71 -8.90 -7.56 -3.70
N PRO A 72 -8.84 -8.10 -4.94
CA PRO A 72 -7.57 -8.37 -5.61
C PRO A 72 -6.66 -7.13 -5.78
N GLY A 73 -7.23 -5.94 -5.96
CA GLY A 73 -6.47 -4.70 -6.01
C GLY A 73 -5.77 -4.39 -4.67
N ILE A 74 -6.45 -4.66 -3.56
CA ILE A 74 -5.86 -4.51 -2.21
C ILE A 74 -4.73 -5.52 -2.00
N VAL A 75 -4.89 -6.77 -2.45
CA VAL A 75 -3.83 -7.81 -2.40
C VAL A 75 -2.58 -7.33 -3.14
N ILE A 76 -2.72 -6.81 -4.36
CA ILE A 76 -1.59 -6.29 -5.15
C ILE A 76 -0.92 -5.11 -4.44
N ALA A 77 -1.70 -4.18 -3.89
CA ALA A 77 -1.16 -3.05 -3.14
C ALA A 77 -0.37 -3.49 -1.90
N MET A 78 -0.85 -4.51 -1.17
CA MET A 78 -0.16 -5.09 -0.03
C MET A 78 1.11 -5.87 -0.42
N LEU A 79 1.08 -6.65 -1.50
CA LEU A 79 2.28 -7.31 -2.06
C LEU A 79 3.35 -6.28 -2.40
N ASN A 80 2.98 -5.21 -3.10
CA ASN A 80 3.90 -4.13 -3.45
C ASN A 80 4.43 -3.36 -2.23
N ALA A 81 3.70 -3.39 -1.10
CA ALA A 81 4.13 -2.82 0.17
C ALA A 81 5.04 -3.76 0.99
N GLY A 82 5.24 -5.01 0.55
CA GLY A 82 6.15 -5.98 1.19
C GLY A 82 5.46 -7.00 2.10
N HIS A 83 4.15 -7.13 2.03
CA HIS A 83 3.38 -8.16 2.76
C HIS A 83 3.27 -9.45 1.93
N ASP A 84 2.79 -10.52 2.58
CA ASP A 84 2.42 -11.79 1.94
C ASP A 84 0.91 -12.06 2.13
N PRO A 85 0.04 -11.29 1.43
CA PRO A 85 -1.41 -11.37 1.59
C PRO A 85 -2.03 -12.57 0.86
N GLU A 86 -2.93 -13.25 1.56
CA GLU A 86 -3.80 -14.31 1.04
C GLU A 86 -5.26 -13.82 1.02
N LEU A 87 -5.90 -13.81 -0.14
CA LEU A 87 -7.34 -13.51 -0.26
C LEU A 87 -8.16 -14.76 0.06
N THR A 88 -9.08 -14.61 1.00
CA THR A 88 -9.97 -15.64 1.52
C THR A 88 -11.36 -15.04 1.80
N THR A 89 -12.18 -15.73 2.59
CA THR A 89 -13.52 -15.29 2.99
C THR A 89 -13.68 -15.38 4.51
N ASP A 90 -14.46 -14.47 5.08
CA ASP A 90 -14.82 -14.52 6.48
C ASP A 90 -15.95 -15.51 6.76
N ARG A 91 -16.44 -15.54 8.01
CA ARG A 91 -17.50 -16.47 8.44
C ARG A 91 -18.87 -16.18 7.83
N THR A 92 -19.08 -14.96 7.35
CA THR A 92 -20.32 -14.53 6.68
C THR A 92 -20.24 -14.70 5.17
N GLY A 93 -19.06 -14.95 4.61
CA GLY A 93 -18.83 -15.11 3.17
C GLY A 93 -18.23 -13.87 2.51
N ASP A 94 -18.05 -12.79 3.26
CA ASP A 94 -17.46 -11.55 2.75
C ASP A 94 -15.95 -11.75 2.52
N PRO A 95 -15.34 -11.01 1.58
CA PRO A 95 -13.91 -11.08 1.34
C PRO A 95 -13.11 -10.77 2.61
N MET A 96 -11.99 -11.46 2.78
CA MET A 96 -11.02 -11.18 3.84
C MET A 96 -9.61 -11.39 3.28
N ILE A 97 -8.67 -10.54 3.67
CA ILE A 97 -7.25 -10.75 3.35
C ILE A 97 -6.50 -11.06 4.64
N VAL A 98 -5.64 -12.07 4.62
CA VAL A 98 -4.78 -12.43 5.74
C VAL A 98 -3.32 -12.32 5.31
N SER A 99 -2.52 -11.57 6.05
CA SER A 99 -1.06 -11.52 5.90
C SER A 99 -0.41 -12.00 7.19
N ARG A 100 0.20 -13.18 7.15
CA ARG A 100 0.80 -13.81 8.33
C ARG A 100 2.21 -13.25 8.57
N GLY A 101 2.43 -12.64 9.73
CA GLY A 101 3.74 -12.19 10.18
C GLY A 101 4.32 -13.08 11.29
N PRO A 102 5.62 -12.97 11.58
CA PRO A 102 6.25 -13.76 12.66
C PRO A 102 5.72 -13.47 14.06
N LYS A 103 5.18 -12.25 14.27
CA LYS A 103 4.71 -11.77 15.58
C LYS A 103 3.20 -11.79 15.72
N ALA A 104 2.49 -11.46 14.66
CA ALA A 104 1.03 -11.45 14.61
C ALA A 104 0.57 -11.54 13.15
N SER A 105 -0.69 -11.93 12.96
CA SER A 105 -1.33 -11.87 11.64
C SER A 105 -2.07 -10.55 11.47
N LEU A 106 -1.88 -9.92 10.31
CA LEU A 106 -2.67 -8.79 9.85
C LEU A 106 -3.88 -9.30 9.08
N PHE A 107 -5.07 -8.86 9.47
CA PHE A 107 -6.32 -9.13 8.78
C PHE A 107 -6.84 -7.85 8.13
N VAL A 108 -7.33 -7.97 6.89
CA VAL A 108 -8.14 -6.94 6.22
C VAL A 108 -9.55 -7.49 6.06
N LEU A 109 -10.48 -6.97 6.84
CA LEU A 109 -11.88 -7.37 6.82
C LEU A 109 -12.67 -6.38 5.96
N PHE A 110 -13.60 -6.88 5.15
CA PHE A 110 -14.40 -6.06 4.25
C PHE A 110 -15.79 -5.82 4.84
N TYR A 111 -16.33 -4.62 4.64
CA TYR A 111 -17.61 -4.20 5.22
C TYR A 111 -18.47 -3.44 4.21
N GLY A 112 -19.78 -3.40 4.49
CA GLY A 112 -20.76 -2.78 3.61
C GLY A 112 -20.94 -3.53 2.29
N CYS A 113 -20.69 -4.84 2.29
CA CYS A 113 -20.89 -5.71 1.14
C CYS A 113 -22.39 -5.96 0.89
N ASN A 114 -22.72 -6.35 -0.34
CA ASN A 114 -24.04 -6.86 -0.65
C ASN A 114 -24.28 -8.17 0.12
N THR A 115 -25.40 -8.26 0.84
CA THR A 115 -25.70 -9.38 1.75
C THR A 115 -26.01 -10.71 1.05
N GLU A 116 -26.32 -10.69 -0.25
CA GLU A 116 -26.62 -11.90 -1.04
C GLU A 116 -25.41 -12.36 -1.87
N THR A 117 -24.70 -11.42 -2.49
CA THR A 117 -23.58 -11.71 -3.40
C THR A 117 -22.21 -11.61 -2.75
N HIS A 118 -22.11 -11.03 -1.55
CA HIS A 118 -20.85 -10.77 -0.83
C HIS A 118 -19.85 -9.89 -1.62
N ASP A 119 -20.34 -9.13 -2.59
CA ASP A 119 -19.55 -8.23 -3.42
C ASP A 119 -19.83 -6.74 -3.11
N ASN A 120 -19.22 -5.84 -3.87
CA ASN A 120 -19.48 -4.39 -3.80
C ASN A 120 -19.32 -3.77 -2.39
N CYS A 121 -18.39 -4.29 -1.60
CA CYS A 121 -18.02 -3.75 -0.29
C CYS A 121 -17.56 -2.28 -0.39
N GLN A 122 -17.73 -1.53 0.70
CA GLN A 122 -17.55 -0.07 0.73
C GLN A 122 -16.38 0.37 1.63
N SER A 123 -16.06 -0.41 2.65
CA SER A 123 -15.02 -0.12 3.61
C SER A 123 -14.22 -1.36 3.95
N ILE A 124 -13.06 -1.13 4.56
CA ILE A 124 -12.21 -2.17 5.11
C ILE A 124 -11.82 -1.85 6.55
N ARG A 125 -11.38 -2.86 7.27
CA ARG A 125 -10.73 -2.76 8.58
C ARG A 125 -9.40 -3.46 8.54
N PHE A 126 -8.34 -2.76 8.93
CA PHE A 126 -7.12 -3.42 9.35
C PHE A 126 -7.28 -3.90 10.78
N GLN A 127 -6.88 -5.15 11.06
CA GLN A 127 -7.01 -5.73 12.39
C GLN A 127 -5.81 -6.61 12.73
N VAL A 128 -5.37 -6.54 13.99
CA VAL A 128 -4.42 -7.45 14.62
C VAL A 128 -4.98 -7.84 15.98
N ALA A 129 -4.76 -9.09 16.38
CA ALA A 129 -5.11 -9.61 17.70
C ALA A 129 -3.83 -10.04 18.43
N PHE A 130 -3.82 -9.91 19.76
CA PHE A 130 -2.73 -10.34 20.62
C PHE A 130 -3.26 -11.21 21.74
N ASP A 131 -2.66 -12.38 21.92
CA ASP A 131 -2.90 -13.20 23.10
C ASP A 131 -2.15 -12.61 24.30
N ARG A 132 -2.70 -12.76 25.51
CA ARG A 132 -2.05 -12.34 26.74
C ARG A 132 -2.02 -13.44 27.79
N ALA A 133 -0.97 -13.43 28.60
CA ALA A 133 -0.90 -14.27 29.79
C ALA A 133 -1.86 -13.79 30.90
N LYS A 134 -2.16 -12.47 30.93
CA LYS A 134 -3.09 -11.86 31.88
C LYS A 134 -4.14 -11.04 31.15
N PRO A 135 -5.44 -11.27 31.45
CA PRO A 135 -6.53 -10.58 30.79
C PRO A 135 -6.46 -9.08 31.08
N TRP A 136 -6.80 -8.27 30.08
CA TRP A 136 -6.97 -6.84 30.29
C TRP A 136 -8.36 -6.50 30.84
N THR A 137 -8.40 -5.39 31.56
CA THR A 137 -9.62 -4.69 31.92
C THR A 137 -10.03 -3.71 30.83
N ALA A 138 -11.31 -3.35 30.78
CA ALA A 138 -11.80 -2.30 29.89
C ALA A 138 -11.07 -0.95 30.08
N GLN A 139 -10.60 -0.66 31.29
CA GLN A 139 -9.86 0.57 31.59
C GLN A 139 -8.47 0.59 30.94
N GLU A 140 -7.79 -0.56 30.88
CA GLU A 140 -6.49 -0.70 30.20
C GLU A 140 -6.66 -0.57 28.69
N ALA A 141 -7.68 -1.20 28.12
CA ALA A 141 -8.02 -1.06 26.71
C ALA A 141 -8.32 0.40 26.33
N LEU A 142 -9.12 1.10 27.15
CA LEU A 142 -9.42 2.53 26.95
C LEU A 142 -8.15 3.38 27.05
N SER A 143 -7.28 3.10 28.02
CA SER A 143 -6.03 3.84 28.19
C SER A 143 -5.09 3.68 27.00
N LEU A 144 -5.06 2.52 26.34
CA LEU A 144 -4.31 2.34 25.09
C LEU A 144 -4.92 3.14 23.94
N ALA A 145 -6.25 3.10 23.79
CA ALA A 145 -6.95 3.85 22.75
C ALA A 145 -6.76 5.38 22.91
N ASP A 146 -6.76 5.88 24.15
CA ASP A 146 -6.50 7.30 24.45
C ASP A 146 -5.06 7.73 24.06
N GLN A 147 -4.09 6.81 24.13
CA GLN A 147 -2.70 7.06 23.77
C GLN A 147 -2.45 7.00 22.25
N LEU A 148 -3.23 6.19 21.53
CA LEU A 148 -3.06 5.94 20.10
C LEU A 148 -4.34 6.33 19.36
N THR A 149 -4.47 7.63 19.06
CA THR A 149 -5.72 8.29 18.64
C THR A 149 -6.50 7.61 17.50
N PHE A 150 -5.82 6.95 16.56
CA PHE A 150 -6.49 6.30 15.43
C PHE A 150 -6.76 4.81 15.64
N LEU A 151 -6.21 4.23 16.71
CA LEU A 151 -6.31 2.83 17.00
C LEU A 151 -7.52 2.55 17.89
N SER A 152 -8.46 1.80 17.36
CA SER A 152 -9.55 1.28 18.17
C SER A 152 -9.12 -0.01 18.85
N VAL A 153 -9.43 -0.13 20.14
CA VAL A 153 -9.10 -1.32 20.95
C VAL A 153 -10.39 -1.98 21.40
N ARG A 154 -10.51 -3.29 21.21
CA ARG A 154 -11.55 -4.12 21.84
C ARG A 154 -10.91 -5.28 22.57
N LEU A 155 -11.62 -5.84 23.53
CA LEU A 155 -11.27 -7.08 24.19
C LEU A 155 -12.23 -8.17 23.73
N ASP A 156 -11.74 -9.39 23.59
CA ASP A 156 -12.59 -10.58 23.53
C ASP A 156 -13.06 -11.00 24.93
N ASP A 157 -13.69 -12.18 24.99
CA ASP A 157 -14.20 -12.80 26.21
C ASP A 157 -13.11 -13.26 27.17
N GLU A 158 -11.91 -13.55 26.67
CA GLU A 158 -10.70 -13.84 27.47
C GLU A 158 -10.01 -12.57 27.97
N GLY A 159 -10.32 -11.40 27.43
CA GLY A 159 -9.68 -10.13 27.79
C GLY A 159 -8.44 -9.82 26.95
N ASP A 160 -8.29 -10.47 25.79
CA ASP A 160 -7.19 -10.29 24.85
C ASP A 160 -7.51 -9.17 23.84
N PRO A 161 -6.55 -8.25 23.58
CA PRO A 161 -6.83 -7.08 22.77
C PRO A 161 -6.83 -7.32 21.26
N PHE A 162 -7.89 -6.84 20.62
CA PHE A 162 -8.01 -6.63 19.19
C PHE A 162 -7.81 -5.16 18.86
N LEU A 163 -6.77 -4.88 18.07
CA LEU A 163 -6.44 -3.55 17.58
C LEU A 163 -6.96 -3.40 16.15
N HIS A 164 -7.67 -2.32 15.86
CA HIS A 164 -8.20 -2.11 14.51
C HIS A 164 -8.27 -0.65 14.08
N TRP A 165 -8.26 -0.47 12.76
CA TRP A 165 -8.40 0.82 12.10
C TRP A 165 -9.28 0.66 10.85
N ASP A 166 -10.39 1.40 10.83
CA ASP A 166 -11.40 1.35 9.76
C ASP A 166 -11.16 2.43 8.70
N LEU A 167 -11.28 2.05 7.43
CA LEU A 167 -11.15 2.94 6.28
C LEU A 167 -12.38 2.83 5.38
N VAL A 168 -13.04 3.97 5.14
CA VAL A 168 -14.07 4.07 4.09
C VAL A 168 -13.36 4.32 2.77
N LEU A 169 -13.52 3.40 1.80
CA LEU A 169 -12.87 3.51 0.50
C LEU A 169 -13.82 4.09 -0.56
N GLY A 170 -15.12 3.81 -0.48
CA GLY A 170 -16.13 4.32 -1.41
C GLY A 170 -15.77 4.03 -2.87
N ASP A 171 -15.83 5.07 -3.71
CA ASP A 171 -15.45 5.00 -5.13
C ASP A 171 -13.93 4.83 -5.36
N GLY A 172 -13.14 4.91 -4.29
CA GLY A 172 -11.73 4.56 -4.26
C GLY A 172 -10.84 5.60 -3.58
N VAL A 173 -9.68 5.14 -3.13
CA VAL A 173 -8.60 5.99 -2.63
C VAL A 173 -7.33 5.77 -3.45
N PRO A 174 -6.48 6.79 -3.66
CA PRO A 174 -5.19 6.58 -4.32
C PRO A 174 -4.36 5.51 -3.60
N VAL A 175 -3.66 4.66 -4.34
CA VAL A 175 -2.80 3.60 -3.79
C VAL A 175 -1.78 4.14 -2.78
N THR A 176 -1.25 5.35 -3.02
CA THR A 176 -0.33 6.01 -2.09
C THR A 176 -0.99 6.36 -0.75
N THR A 177 -2.27 6.74 -0.76
CA THR A 177 -3.06 6.99 0.45
C THR A 177 -3.36 5.68 1.17
N PHE A 178 -3.73 4.62 0.44
CA PHE A 178 -3.94 3.30 1.03
C PHE A 178 -2.67 2.80 1.76
N VAL A 179 -1.51 2.82 1.07
CA VAL A 179 -0.23 2.37 1.65
C VAL A 179 0.19 3.21 2.85
N LYS A 180 -0.09 4.53 2.84
CA LYS A 180 0.17 5.39 4.01
C LYS A 180 -0.65 4.98 5.22
N ASN A 181 -1.94 4.68 5.04
CA ASN A 181 -2.78 4.23 6.14
C ASN A 181 -2.36 2.85 6.66
N LEU A 182 -2.01 1.93 5.76
CA LEU A 182 -1.48 0.61 6.13
C LEU A 182 -0.24 0.74 7.03
N ARG A 183 0.75 1.53 6.61
CA ARG A 183 1.97 1.76 7.40
C ARG A 183 1.71 2.46 8.73
N ALA A 184 0.84 3.47 8.74
CA ALA A 184 0.48 4.16 9.97
C ALA A 184 -0.21 3.22 10.98
N PHE A 185 -1.04 2.29 10.50
CA PHE A 185 -1.61 1.24 11.34
C PHE A 185 -0.53 0.32 11.89
N GLU A 186 0.41 -0.15 11.07
CA GLU A 186 1.50 -1.03 11.52
C GLU A 186 2.43 -0.38 12.54
N GLU A 187 2.74 0.91 12.36
CA GLU A 187 3.50 1.69 13.33
C GLU A 187 2.74 1.80 14.66
N SER A 188 1.43 2.07 14.61
CA SER A 188 0.58 2.11 15.80
C SER A 188 0.49 0.75 16.51
N VAL A 189 0.37 -0.34 15.75
CA VAL A 189 0.38 -1.71 16.28
C VAL A 189 1.72 -2.03 16.93
N THR A 190 2.83 -1.59 16.34
CA THR A 190 4.18 -1.80 16.91
C THR A 190 4.31 -1.09 18.25
N LEU A 191 3.86 0.16 18.35
CA LEU A 191 3.85 0.92 19.60
C LEU A 191 2.93 0.26 20.65
N ALA A 192 1.74 -0.17 20.22
CA ALA A 192 0.80 -0.87 21.09
C ALA A 192 1.36 -2.19 21.63
N ALA A 193 2.04 -2.97 20.79
CA ALA A 193 2.61 -4.26 21.19
C ALA A 193 3.63 -4.13 22.34
N ASP A 194 4.39 -3.03 22.38
CA ASP A 194 5.32 -2.77 23.48
C ASP A 194 4.60 -2.50 24.80
N ILE A 195 3.41 -1.89 24.77
CA ILE A 195 2.55 -1.67 25.93
C ILE A 195 1.85 -2.98 26.33
N ILE A 196 1.26 -3.68 25.34
CA ILE A 196 0.53 -4.94 25.52
C ILE A 196 1.41 -5.99 26.20
N HIS A 197 2.66 -6.14 25.79
CA HIS A 197 3.57 -7.18 26.32
C HIS A 197 4.54 -6.67 27.40
N ALA A 198 4.34 -5.47 27.94
CA ALA A 198 5.27 -4.86 28.90
C ALA A 198 5.44 -5.71 30.17
N GLU A 199 4.33 -6.23 30.72
CA GLU A 199 4.35 -7.06 31.93
C GLU A 199 5.08 -8.39 31.73
N GLU A 200 4.78 -9.07 30.62
CA GLU A 200 5.39 -10.35 30.26
C GLU A 200 6.90 -10.20 30.06
N LYS A 201 7.32 -9.15 29.34
CA LYS A 201 8.75 -8.81 29.19
C LYS A 201 9.41 -8.57 30.55
N ALA A 202 8.76 -7.81 31.44
CA ALA A 202 9.31 -7.53 32.77
C ALA A 202 9.38 -8.77 33.68
N GLU A 203 8.46 -9.71 33.55
CA GLU A 203 8.50 -11.01 34.24
C GLU A 203 9.63 -11.89 33.72
N LEU A 204 9.80 -12.00 32.41
CA LEU A 204 10.90 -12.74 31.79
C LEU A 204 12.27 -12.21 32.22
N MET A 205 12.43 -10.88 32.28
CA MET A 205 13.70 -10.26 32.74
C MET A 205 14.00 -10.53 34.22
N ARG A 206 12.98 -10.71 35.08
CA ARG A 206 13.17 -11.02 36.51
C ARG A 206 13.57 -12.48 36.76
N GLN A 207 13.41 -13.36 35.78
CA GLN A 207 13.74 -14.79 35.88
C GLN A 207 15.13 -15.15 35.35
N GLN A 208 15.88 -14.16 34.82
CA GLN A 208 17.25 -14.30 34.30
C GLN A 208 18.29 -13.83 35.32
#